data_AF-A0A1B8XYX2-F1
#
_entry.id   AF-A0A1B8XYX2-F1
#
_cell.length_a   1.000
_cell.length_b   1.000
_cell.length_c   1.000
_cell.angle_alpha   90.00
_cell.angle_beta   90.00
_cell.angle_gamma   90.00
#
_symmetry.space_group_name_H-M   'P 1'
#
loop_
_entity.id
_entity.type
_entity.pdbx_description
1 polymer ?
#
loop_
_entity_poly.entity_id
_entity_poly.type
_entity_poly.pdbx_seq_one_letter_code
_entity_poly.pdbx_strand_id
1 'polypeptide(L)'
;TTELHSLNKNTELHSLNQNTELHSMNQNNELHSLNLTTELHSLNKTTELHSLNKNTELHSLNQNNELHSLNLTTELNSMNKTTELHSLNQNNELHSLNLTTELHSLNLTTELNSLNSNTELHSMNKNTKLHSLNKTTKLHSLNEITELYSMNKTTEHHSLNKTTELHSLNKITELHSLKQITKLHSLKEITELHSMNKTTELHSLNKNSELHSLKKNTELHSLNQNNELHSLN
;
A
#
# COMPACT_ATOMS: atom_id res chain seq x y z
N THR A 1 15.91 32.17 -1.04
CA THR A 1 16.31 30.82 -1.49
C THR A 1 17.62 30.49 -0.80
N THR A 2 17.59 29.55 0.14
CA THR A 2 18.74 29.13 0.96
C THR A 2 18.90 27.64 0.77
N GLU A 3 19.69 27.23 -0.21
CA GLU A 3 19.96 25.83 -0.49
C GLU A 3 20.86 25.26 0.63
N LEU A 4 20.38 24.24 1.34
CA LEU A 4 21.14 23.59 2.40
C LEU A 4 21.56 22.19 1.91
N HIS A 5 22.85 21.99 1.72
CA HIS A 5 23.36 20.73 1.14
C HIS A 5 23.26 19.55 2.11
N SER A 6 23.58 19.74 3.39
CA SER A 6 23.50 18.66 4.37
C SER A 6 23.27 19.17 5.78
N LEU A 7 22.47 18.41 6.54
CA LEU A 7 22.28 18.60 7.98
C LEU A 7 22.49 17.26 8.68
N ASN A 8 23.59 17.15 9.45
CA ASN A 8 23.87 15.98 10.27
C ASN A 8 23.85 16.39 11.76
N LYS A 9 22.95 15.79 12.56
CA LYS A 9 22.78 16.12 13.99
C LYS A 9 22.55 14.87 14.83
N ASN A 10 23.20 14.83 16.00
CA ASN A 10 23.08 13.75 16.99
C ASN A 10 22.47 14.28 18.31
N THR A 11 21.26 14.86 18.25
CA THR A 11 20.44 15.34 19.39
C THR A 11 18.96 15.31 19.03
N GLU A 12 18.06 15.43 20.01
CA GLU A 12 16.63 15.65 19.79
C GLU A 12 16.38 17.00 19.11
N LEU A 13 15.51 17.05 18.10
CA LEU A 13 15.10 18.27 17.40
C LEU A 13 13.58 18.42 17.45
N HIS A 14 13.07 19.43 18.16
CA HIS A 14 11.61 19.63 18.26
C HIS A 14 10.96 20.12 16.96
N SER A 15 11.60 21.03 16.23
CA SER A 15 11.04 21.48 14.95
C SER A 15 12.11 21.98 13.99
N LEU A 16 11.89 21.71 12.71
CA LEU A 16 12.60 22.32 11.60
C LEU A 16 11.58 22.78 10.56
N ASN A 17 11.57 24.07 10.27
CA ASN A 17 10.74 24.66 9.23
C ASN A 17 11.66 25.35 8.22
N GLN A 18 11.66 24.90 6.97
CA GLN A 18 12.49 25.45 5.90
C GLN A 18 11.66 25.68 4.63
N ASN A 19 11.91 26.80 3.97
CA ASN A 19 11.24 27.20 2.71
C ASN A 19 12.24 27.18 1.55
N THR A 20 13.03 26.12 1.45
CA THR A 20 14.18 25.98 0.53
C THR A 20 14.57 24.51 0.33
N GLU A 21 15.41 24.25 -0.68
CA GLU A 21 15.87 22.91 -1.04
C GLU A 21 16.89 22.36 -0.04
N LEU A 22 16.65 21.11 0.41
CA LEU A 22 17.53 20.38 1.31
C LEU A 22 17.97 19.06 0.66
N HIS A 23 19.22 18.93 0.27
CA HIS A 23 19.67 17.68 -0.37
C HIS A 23 19.72 16.49 0.62
N SER A 24 20.23 16.70 1.83
CA SER A 24 20.37 15.58 2.77
C SER A 24 20.19 15.96 4.23
N MET A 25 19.52 15.08 4.99
CA MET A 25 19.38 15.18 6.42
C MET A 25 19.61 13.82 7.07
N ASN A 26 20.50 13.78 8.06
CA ASN A 26 20.81 12.59 8.84
C ASN A 26 20.64 12.87 10.34
N GLN A 27 19.87 12.04 11.04
CA GLN A 27 19.58 12.19 12.47
C GLN A 27 19.56 10.86 13.22
N ASN A 28 20.20 10.84 14.40
CA ASN A 28 20.35 9.63 15.24
C ASN A 28 19.61 9.65 16.59
N ASN A 29 18.77 10.65 16.82
CA ASN A 29 17.89 10.70 18.00
C ASN A 29 16.45 10.91 17.49
N GLU A 30 15.71 11.82 18.09
CA GLU A 30 14.30 12.06 17.81
C GLU A 30 14.12 13.38 17.03
N LEU A 31 13.11 13.42 16.16
CA LEU A 31 12.66 14.67 15.57
C LEU A 31 11.14 14.68 15.57
N HIS A 32 10.58 15.70 16.21
CA HIS A 32 9.13 15.83 16.40
C HIS A 32 8.47 16.33 15.12
N SER A 33 8.97 17.42 14.54
CA SER A 33 8.32 18.02 13.37
C SER A 33 9.29 18.55 12.31
N LEU A 34 9.05 18.19 11.06
CA LEU A 34 9.71 18.76 9.89
C LEU A 34 8.65 19.29 8.92
N ASN A 35 8.73 20.57 8.59
CA ASN A 35 7.86 21.23 7.61
C ASN A 35 8.71 21.82 6.47
N LEU A 36 8.42 21.41 5.23
CA LEU A 36 9.20 21.78 4.04
C LEU A 36 8.32 22.20 2.86
N THR A 37 8.68 23.30 2.20
CA THR A 37 7.87 23.88 1.11
C THR A 37 8.53 23.82 -0.29
N THR A 38 9.75 23.28 -0.49
CA THR A 38 10.35 23.27 -1.85
C THR A 38 11.00 21.96 -2.30
N GLU A 39 11.91 21.32 -1.57
CA GLU A 39 12.38 19.99 -1.96
C GLU A 39 13.20 19.36 -0.84
N LEU A 40 13.19 18.03 -0.74
CA LEU A 40 14.15 17.31 0.08
C LEU A 40 14.50 16.00 -0.62
N HIS A 41 15.76 15.83 -0.99
CA HIS A 41 16.18 14.63 -1.74
C HIS A 41 16.27 13.42 -0.81
N SER A 42 16.93 13.54 0.36
CA SER A 42 17.16 12.39 1.23
C SER A 42 17.02 12.70 2.73
N LEU A 43 16.23 11.90 3.43
CA LEU A 43 16.19 11.87 4.90
C LEU A 43 16.52 10.46 5.39
N ASN A 44 17.57 10.35 6.20
CA ASN A 44 17.95 9.13 6.91
C ASN A 44 17.79 9.35 8.42
N LYS A 45 17.07 8.43 9.09
CA LYS A 45 16.79 8.55 10.51
C LYS A 45 16.80 7.23 11.25
N THR A 46 17.41 7.24 12.44
CA THR A 46 17.58 6.04 13.25
C THR A 46 16.56 5.88 14.38
N THR A 47 15.96 6.93 14.97
CA THR A 47 15.20 6.76 16.23
C THR A 47 13.69 7.02 16.18
N GLU A 48 13.18 8.20 15.85
CA GLU A 48 11.71 8.40 15.79
C GLU A 48 11.30 9.71 15.12
N LEU A 49 10.48 9.69 14.07
CA LEU A 49 9.87 10.87 13.43
C LEU A 49 8.37 10.99 13.72
N HIS A 50 7.97 11.96 14.53
CA HIS A 50 6.55 12.15 14.81
C HIS A 50 5.80 12.70 13.59
N SER A 51 6.31 13.75 12.95
CA SER A 51 5.60 14.38 11.84
C SER A 51 6.52 14.95 10.77
N LEU A 52 6.20 14.62 9.52
CA LEU A 52 6.73 15.28 8.34
C LEU A 52 5.57 15.80 7.49
N ASN A 53 5.55 17.11 7.24
CA ASN A 53 4.63 17.76 6.32
C ASN A 53 5.43 18.41 5.19
N LYS A 54 5.08 18.12 3.94
CA LYS A 54 5.80 18.67 2.79
C LYS A 54 4.93 18.89 1.56
N ASN A 55 5.24 19.95 0.82
CA ASN A 55 4.37 20.48 -0.24
C ASN A 55 4.94 20.41 -1.68
N THR A 56 6.03 19.68 -1.95
CA THR A 56 6.68 19.73 -3.28
C THR A 56 7.36 18.45 -3.80
N GLU A 57 8.40 17.87 -3.20
CA GLU A 57 8.90 16.56 -3.68
C GLU A 57 9.88 15.93 -2.69
N LEU A 58 9.64 14.68 -2.28
CA LEU A 58 10.56 13.84 -1.48
C LEU A 58 11.09 12.66 -2.29
N HIS A 59 12.38 12.65 -2.64
CA HIS A 59 12.90 11.50 -3.39
C HIS A 59 13.09 10.27 -2.50
N SER A 60 13.65 10.41 -1.29
CA SER A 60 14.03 9.25 -0.48
C SER A 60 13.86 9.49 1.02
N LEU A 61 13.18 8.54 1.67
CA LEU A 61 13.10 8.43 3.11
C LEU A 61 13.55 7.05 3.57
N ASN A 62 14.54 6.98 4.46
CA ASN A 62 15.01 5.76 5.09
C ASN A 62 14.90 5.87 6.63
N GLN A 63 14.21 4.92 7.27
CA GLN A 63 13.94 4.94 8.70
C GLN A 63 14.05 3.55 9.35
N ASN A 64 14.74 3.47 10.49
CA ASN A 64 14.95 2.20 11.18
C ASN A 64 14.02 1.93 12.39
N ASN A 65 13.31 2.94 12.88
CA ASN A 65 12.43 2.80 14.03
C ASN A 65 11.01 3.28 13.65
N GLU A 66 10.55 4.40 14.18
CA GLU A 66 9.14 4.82 14.04
C GLU A 66 8.96 6.08 13.20
N LEU A 67 7.82 6.13 12.49
CA LEU A 67 7.25 7.36 11.95
C LEU A 67 5.74 7.34 12.14
N HIS A 68 5.26 8.34 12.87
CA HIS A 68 3.85 8.46 13.21
C HIS A 68 3.04 9.02 12.06
N SER A 69 3.52 10.09 11.42
CA SER A 69 2.74 10.77 10.39
C SER A 69 3.59 11.39 9.28
N LEU A 70 3.28 11.04 8.04
CA LEU A 70 3.78 11.71 6.85
C LEU A 70 2.61 12.24 6.01
N ASN A 71 2.64 13.54 5.73
CA ASN A 71 1.68 14.22 4.86
C ASN A 71 2.40 14.87 3.68
N LEU A 72 2.00 14.51 2.46
CA LEU A 72 2.60 14.99 1.21
C LEU A 72 1.55 15.44 0.19
N THR A 73 1.80 16.55 -0.48
CA THR A 73 0.86 17.10 -1.47
C THR A 73 1.22 16.76 -2.92
N THR A 74 2.42 16.25 -3.20
CA THR A 74 2.99 16.23 -4.57
C THR A 74 3.67 14.93 -4.97
N GLU A 75 4.80 14.53 -4.36
CA GLU A 75 5.50 13.33 -4.82
C GLU A 75 6.41 12.72 -3.74
N LEU A 76 6.39 11.38 -3.68
CA LEU A 76 7.35 10.55 -2.96
C LEU A 76 7.89 9.42 -3.84
N ASN A 77 9.20 9.44 -4.13
CA ASN A 77 9.79 8.42 -5.01
C ASN A 77 10.07 7.11 -4.27
N SER A 78 10.66 7.19 -3.08
CA SER A 78 10.95 6.00 -2.29
C SER A 78 10.85 6.23 -0.79
N MET A 79 10.25 5.24 -0.13
CA MET A 79 10.34 5.08 1.31
C MET A 79 10.75 3.65 1.64
N ASN A 80 11.77 3.51 2.49
CA ASN A 80 12.18 2.25 3.09
C ASN A 80 12.10 2.35 4.60
N LYS A 81 11.51 1.33 5.23
CA LYS A 81 11.31 1.32 6.67
C LYS A 81 11.34 -0.06 7.31
N THR A 82 11.90 -0.09 8.52
CA THR A 82 12.17 -1.34 9.24
C THR A 82 11.31 -1.57 10.49
N THR A 83 10.65 -0.59 11.13
CA THR A 83 9.90 -0.83 12.39
C THR A 83 8.41 -0.44 12.41
N GLU A 84 7.94 0.81 12.23
CA GLU A 84 6.46 1.01 12.26
C GLU A 84 5.98 2.35 11.70
N LEU A 85 5.12 2.31 10.66
CA LEU A 85 4.47 3.48 10.05
C LEU A 85 2.99 3.56 10.44
N HIS A 86 2.61 4.53 11.29
CA HIS A 86 1.20 4.66 11.64
C HIS A 86 0.37 5.27 10.52
N SER A 87 0.78 6.40 9.95
CA SER A 87 -0.03 7.12 8.96
C SER A 87 0.79 7.72 7.83
N LEU A 88 0.35 7.43 6.60
CA LEU A 88 0.79 8.09 5.38
C LEU A 88 -0.42 8.66 4.64
N ASN A 89 -0.42 9.96 4.40
CA ASN A 89 -1.41 10.65 3.58
C ASN A 89 -0.71 11.32 2.39
N GLN A 90 -1.11 11.00 1.16
CA GLN A 90 -0.62 11.68 -0.03
C GLN A 90 -1.69 12.01 -1.06
N ASN A 91 -1.57 13.18 -1.67
CA ASN A 91 -2.56 13.66 -2.64
C ASN A 91 -2.22 13.40 -4.12
N ASN A 92 -0.97 13.09 -4.45
CA ASN A 92 -0.53 12.92 -5.83
C ASN A 92 0.14 11.54 -6.01
N GLU A 93 1.46 11.45 -5.98
CA GLU A 93 2.15 10.24 -6.44
C GLU A 93 3.09 9.61 -5.41
N LEU A 94 2.96 8.29 -5.23
CA LEU A 94 3.91 7.45 -4.50
C LEU A 94 4.47 6.38 -5.44
N HIS A 95 5.77 6.41 -5.73
CA HIS A 95 6.35 5.38 -6.58
C HIS A 95 6.63 4.09 -5.81
N SER A 96 7.35 4.16 -4.69
CA SER A 96 7.83 2.96 -4.00
C SER A 96 7.72 3.06 -2.49
N LEU A 97 7.09 2.07 -1.86
CA LEU A 97 7.05 1.90 -0.42
C LEU A 97 7.48 0.46 -0.05
N ASN A 98 8.54 0.34 0.74
CA ASN A 98 9.07 -0.93 1.26
C ASN A 98 9.04 -0.92 2.79
N LEU A 99 8.38 -1.93 3.37
CA LEU A 99 8.14 -2.06 4.81
C LEU A 99 8.48 -3.46 5.31
N THR A 100 9.19 -3.55 6.43
CA THR A 100 9.58 -4.85 7.02
C THR A 100 8.74 -5.26 8.23
N THR A 101 7.87 -4.40 8.76
CA THR A 101 7.19 -4.60 10.07
C THR A 101 5.71 -4.17 10.12
N GLU A 102 5.35 -2.89 10.03
CA GLU A 102 3.93 -2.53 10.15
C GLU A 102 3.56 -1.21 9.47
N LEU A 103 2.38 -1.21 8.84
CA LEU A 103 1.70 -0.01 8.36
C LEU A 103 0.23 -0.02 8.79
N HIS A 104 -0.16 0.92 9.64
CA HIS A 104 -1.55 1.01 10.08
C HIS A 104 -2.46 1.63 9.03
N SER A 105 -2.09 2.80 8.50
CA SER A 105 -2.96 3.58 7.62
C SER A 105 -2.22 4.20 6.44
N LEU A 106 -2.69 3.91 5.23
CA LEU A 106 -2.28 4.55 3.99
C LEU A 106 -3.49 5.18 3.30
N ASN A 107 -3.47 6.49 3.06
CA ASN A 107 -4.49 7.22 2.32
C ASN A 107 -3.85 7.88 1.10
N LEU A 108 -4.33 7.54 -0.11
CA LEU A 108 -3.79 8.03 -1.38
C LEU A 108 -4.89 8.50 -2.33
N THR A 109 -4.73 9.71 -2.88
CA THR A 109 -5.72 10.26 -3.82
C THR A 109 -5.41 9.96 -5.30
N THR A 110 -4.15 9.85 -5.74
CA THR A 110 -3.83 9.80 -7.19
C THR A 110 -3.01 8.59 -7.69
N GLU A 111 -1.89 8.17 -7.09
CA GLU A 111 -1.16 6.99 -7.63
C GLU A 111 -0.29 6.26 -6.59
N LEU A 112 -0.17 4.93 -6.73
CA LEU A 112 0.83 4.09 -6.04
C LEU A 112 1.39 3.08 -7.05
N ASN A 113 2.69 3.13 -7.32
CA ASN A 113 3.30 2.18 -8.24
C ASN A 113 3.60 0.86 -7.54
N SER A 114 4.35 0.89 -6.44
CA SER A 114 4.79 -0.33 -5.79
C SER A 114 4.67 -0.22 -4.27
N LEU A 115 3.99 -1.20 -3.68
CA LEU A 115 4.03 -1.49 -2.25
C LEU A 115 4.57 -2.90 -2.01
N ASN A 116 5.67 -2.99 -1.27
CA ASN A 116 6.25 -4.24 -0.77
C ASN A 116 6.18 -4.25 0.77
N SER A 117 5.60 -5.27 1.38
CA SER A 117 5.45 -5.34 2.84
C SER A 117 5.60 -6.77 3.40
N ASN A 118 6.43 -6.95 4.43
CA ASN A 118 6.82 -8.28 4.91
C ASN A 118 6.10 -8.80 6.19
N THR A 119 5.13 -8.08 6.74
CA THR A 119 4.69 -8.33 8.15
C THR A 119 3.26 -7.86 8.47
N GLU A 120 2.84 -6.63 8.15
CA GLU A 120 1.42 -6.26 8.25
C GLU A 120 1.08 -4.96 7.50
N LEU A 121 -0.15 -4.88 6.99
CA LEU A 121 -0.77 -3.60 6.61
C LEU A 121 -2.25 -3.71 7.00
N HIS A 122 -2.72 -2.77 7.82
CA HIS A 122 -4.07 -2.80 8.36
C HIS A 122 -5.08 -2.14 7.44
N SER A 123 -4.81 -0.90 7.03
CA SER A 123 -5.78 -0.11 6.29
C SER A 123 -5.13 0.63 5.15
N MET A 124 -5.68 0.44 3.96
CA MET A 124 -5.36 1.25 2.80
C MET A 124 -6.66 1.79 2.19
N ASN A 125 -6.73 3.10 2.01
CA ASN A 125 -7.81 3.80 1.34
C ASN A 125 -7.25 4.51 0.12
N LYS A 126 -7.88 4.34 -1.04
CA LYS A 126 -7.40 4.89 -2.30
C LYS A 126 -8.54 5.30 -3.22
N ASN A 127 -8.29 6.13 -4.23
CA ASN A 127 -9.35 6.55 -5.16
C ASN A 127 -9.04 6.32 -6.65
N THR A 128 -7.80 6.02 -7.04
CA THR A 128 -7.36 6.06 -8.45
C THR A 128 -6.63 4.79 -8.90
N LYS A 129 -5.30 4.68 -8.80
CA LYS A 129 -4.54 3.61 -9.50
C LYS A 129 -3.43 2.96 -8.69
N LEU A 130 -3.53 1.65 -8.43
CA LEU A 130 -2.49 0.84 -7.77
C LEU A 130 -1.87 -0.15 -8.77
N HIS A 131 -0.57 -0.01 -9.06
CA HIS A 131 0.08 -0.90 -10.04
C HIS A 131 0.49 -2.24 -9.43
N SER A 132 1.22 -2.24 -8.30
CA SER A 132 1.76 -3.46 -7.72
C SER A 132 1.67 -3.48 -6.20
N LEU A 133 1.10 -4.56 -5.67
CA LEU A 133 1.12 -4.90 -4.25
C LEU A 133 1.75 -6.29 -4.05
N ASN A 134 2.85 -6.35 -3.31
CA ASN A 134 3.49 -7.59 -2.88
C ASN A 134 3.49 -7.68 -1.35
N LYS A 135 3.02 -8.80 -0.79
CA LYS A 135 2.89 -8.96 0.66
C LYS A 135 3.12 -10.39 1.15
N THR A 136 3.76 -10.53 2.31
CA THR A 136 4.20 -11.84 2.82
C THR A 136 3.44 -12.37 4.05
N THR A 137 2.55 -11.60 4.69
CA THR A 137 1.92 -12.00 5.98
C THR A 137 0.41 -11.70 6.12
N LYS A 138 -0.08 -10.44 6.17
CA LYS A 138 -1.53 -10.17 6.43
C LYS A 138 -2.03 -8.81 5.97
N LEU A 139 -3.07 -8.75 5.13
CA LEU A 139 -3.79 -7.49 4.79
C LEU A 139 -5.20 -7.53 5.37
N HIS A 140 -5.50 -6.59 6.25
CA HIS A 140 -6.80 -6.52 6.92
C HIS A 140 -7.85 -5.87 6.03
N SER A 141 -7.58 -4.67 5.53
CA SER A 141 -8.56 -3.92 4.74
C SER A 141 -7.94 -3.12 3.60
N LEU A 142 -8.63 -3.17 2.47
CA LEU A 142 -8.40 -2.30 1.31
C LEU A 142 -9.75 -1.73 0.86
N ASN A 143 -9.86 -0.40 0.86
CA ASN A 143 -11.07 0.33 0.49
C ASN A 143 -10.82 1.18 -0.76
N GLU A 144 -11.77 1.06 -1.71
CA GLU A 144 -11.89 1.83 -2.95
C GLU A 144 -10.62 1.86 -3.83
N ILE A 145 -10.68 1.28 -5.02
CA ILE A 145 -9.63 1.44 -6.05
C ILE A 145 -10.33 1.48 -7.42
N THR A 146 -9.93 2.40 -8.30
CA THR A 146 -10.42 2.39 -9.69
C THR A 146 -9.67 1.31 -10.50
N GLU A 147 -8.34 1.32 -10.52
CA GLU A 147 -7.53 0.31 -11.24
C GLU A 147 -6.50 -0.37 -10.32
N LEU A 148 -6.47 -1.71 -10.32
CA LEU A 148 -5.45 -2.54 -9.68
C LEU A 148 -4.82 -3.50 -10.70
N TYR A 149 -3.53 -3.33 -11.01
CA TYR A 149 -2.86 -4.16 -12.02
C TYR A 149 -2.39 -5.51 -11.47
N SER A 150 -1.64 -5.52 -10.38
CA SER A 150 -1.06 -6.74 -9.84
C SER A 150 -1.10 -6.79 -8.33
N MET A 151 -1.57 -7.93 -7.80
CA MET A 151 -1.48 -8.28 -6.41
C MET A 151 -0.89 -9.68 -6.27
N ASN A 152 0.27 -9.79 -5.61
CA ASN A 152 0.91 -11.05 -5.27
C ASN A 152 0.96 -11.21 -3.75
N LYS A 153 0.54 -12.37 -3.24
CA LYS A 153 0.53 -12.60 -1.80
C LYS A 153 0.71 -14.06 -1.40
N THR A 154 1.45 -14.25 -0.31
CA THR A 154 1.76 -15.58 0.22
C THR A 154 1.00 -15.97 1.50
N THR A 155 0.06 -15.15 2.02
CA THR A 155 -0.75 -15.40 3.25
C THR A 155 -2.06 -14.54 3.34
N GLU A 156 -2.84 -14.62 4.43
CA GLU A 156 -4.30 -14.35 4.57
C GLU A 156 -4.81 -12.89 4.37
N HIS A 157 -5.93 -12.71 3.63
CA HIS A 157 -6.66 -11.42 3.50
C HIS A 157 -8.03 -11.48 4.16
N HIS A 158 -8.37 -10.48 4.97
CA HIS A 158 -9.71 -10.39 5.55
C HIS A 158 -10.72 -9.68 4.65
N SER A 159 -10.41 -8.48 4.11
CA SER A 159 -11.42 -7.70 3.38
C SER A 159 -10.90 -6.86 2.20
N LEU A 160 -11.64 -6.93 1.08
CA LEU A 160 -11.56 -6.00 -0.07
C LEU A 160 -12.98 -5.52 -0.44
N ASN A 161 -13.21 -4.19 -0.44
CA ASN A 161 -14.57 -3.63 -0.47
C ASN A 161 -15.07 -3.24 -1.88
N LYS A 162 -14.28 -2.49 -2.67
CA LYS A 162 -14.69 -2.01 -4.00
C LYS A 162 -13.50 -1.87 -4.94
N THR A 163 -13.59 -2.47 -6.14
CA THR A 163 -12.62 -2.29 -7.22
C THR A 163 -13.33 -2.18 -8.58
N THR A 164 -12.97 -1.21 -9.43
CA THR A 164 -13.54 -1.15 -10.79
C THR A 164 -12.83 -2.15 -11.71
N GLU A 165 -11.50 -2.15 -11.76
CA GLU A 165 -10.72 -3.04 -12.62
C GLU A 165 -9.59 -3.72 -11.85
N LEU A 166 -9.54 -5.06 -11.92
CA LEU A 166 -8.47 -5.90 -11.38
C LEU A 166 -7.89 -6.77 -12.51
N HIS A 167 -6.61 -6.59 -12.84
CA HIS A 167 -5.98 -7.37 -13.90
C HIS A 167 -5.46 -8.72 -13.41
N SER A 168 -4.66 -8.74 -12.34
CA SER A 168 -4.02 -9.98 -11.87
C SER A 168 -4.03 -10.09 -10.34
N LEU A 169 -4.50 -11.23 -9.86
CA LEU A 169 -4.37 -11.65 -8.45
C LEU A 169 -3.77 -13.06 -8.38
N ASN A 170 -2.67 -13.21 -7.64
CA ASN A 170 -1.99 -14.48 -7.38
C ASN A 170 -1.91 -14.75 -5.86
N LYS A 171 -2.33 -15.94 -5.40
CA LYS A 171 -2.47 -16.24 -3.98
C LYS A 171 -2.14 -17.70 -3.60
N ILE A 172 -1.65 -17.93 -2.36
CA ILE A 172 -1.24 -19.28 -1.92
C ILE A 172 -2.03 -19.86 -0.73
N THR A 173 -2.77 -19.09 0.07
CA THR A 173 -3.59 -19.64 1.18
C THR A 173 -5.05 -19.16 1.21
N GLU A 174 -5.45 -18.01 1.80
CA GLU A 174 -6.88 -17.80 2.17
C GLU A 174 -7.44 -16.36 1.97
N LEU A 175 -8.55 -16.19 1.23
CA LEU A 175 -9.30 -14.92 1.05
C LEU A 175 -10.68 -15.00 1.74
N HIS A 176 -10.93 -14.17 2.77
CA HIS A 176 -12.20 -14.21 3.49
C HIS A 176 -13.34 -13.49 2.77
N SER A 177 -13.16 -12.21 2.44
CA SER A 177 -14.27 -11.41 1.91
C SER A 177 -13.87 -10.47 0.78
N LEU A 178 -14.65 -10.55 -0.31
CA LEU A 178 -14.62 -9.63 -1.43
C LEU A 178 -16.04 -9.12 -1.72
N LYS A 179 -16.27 -7.81 -1.72
CA LYS A 179 -17.64 -7.24 -1.73
C LYS A 179 -18.13 -6.63 -3.05
N GLN A 180 -17.24 -6.13 -3.91
CA GLN A 180 -17.59 -5.59 -5.23
C GLN A 180 -16.38 -5.48 -6.16
N ILE A 181 -16.42 -6.16 -7.32
CA ILE A 181 -15.46 -5.97 -8.42
C ILE A 181 -16.22 -5.78 -9.74
N THR A 182 -15.86 -4.80 -10.58
CA THR A 182 -16.56 -4.64 -11.89
C THR A 182 -15.95 -5.51 -12.98
N LYS A 183 -14.62 -5.52 -13.14
CA LYS A 183 -13.87 -6.34 -14.11
C LYS A 183 -12.71 -7.07 -13.45
N LEU A 184 -12.61 -8.39 -13.68
CA LEU A 184 -11.49 -9.21 -13.25
C LEU A 184 -10.91 -10.01 -14.43
N HIS A 185 -9.65 -9.78 -14.77
CA HIS A 185 -9.02 -10.47 -15.91
C HIS A 185 -8.47 -11.85 -15.54
N SER A 186 -7.66 -11.92 -14.48
CA SER A 186 -6.98 -13.16 -14.10
C SER A 186 -6.92 -13.35 -12.59
N LEU A 187 -7.31 -14.54 -12.16
CA LEU A 187 -7.13 -15.05 -10.82
C LEU A 187 -6.44 -16.42 -10.87
N LYS A 188 -5.26 -16.52 -10.27
CA LYS A 188 -4.42 -17.72 -10.29
C LYS A 188 -4.15 -18.20 -8.87
N GLU A 189 -4.44 -19.48 -8.62
CA GLU A 189 -4.16 -20.20 -7.36
C GLU A 189 -4.86 -19.58 -6.14
N ILE A 190 -5.74 -20.35 -5.50
CA ILE A 190 -6.37 -20.02 -4.21
C ILE A 190 -6.48 -21.36 -3.48
N THR A 191 -6.24 -21.40 -2.17
CA THR A 191 -6.51 -22.57 -1.30
C THR A 191 -7.86 -22.44 -0.58
N GLU A 192 -8.30 -21.23 -0.21
CA GLU A 192 -9.64 -21.01 0.34
C GLU A 192 -10.21 -19.64 -0.06
N LEU A 193 -11.46 -19.61 -0.51
CA LEU A 193 -12.24 -18.38 -0.71
C LEU A 193 -13.60 -18.55 -0.01
N HIS A 194 -13.82 -17.80 1.07
CA HIS A 194 -15.05 -17.92 1.86
C HIS A 194 -16.23 -17.18 1.26
N SER A 195 -16.05 -15.91 0.87
CA SER A 195 -17.15 -15.07 0.38
C SER A 195 -16.72 -14.11 -0.71
N MET A 196 -17.46 -14.15 -1.83
CA MET A 196 -17.38 -13.15 -2.89
C MET A 196 -18.78 -12.67 -3.26
N ASN A 197 -18.99 -11.35 -3.24
CA ASN A 197 -20.24 -10.69 -3.56
C ASN A 197 -20.03 -9.72 -4.73
N LYS A 198 -20.91 -9.83 -5.74
CA LYS A 198 -21.03 -9.12 -7.02
C LYS A 198 -19.73 -8.83 -7.82
N THR A 199 -19.61 -9.54 -8.95
CA THR A 199 -18.57 -9.43 -9.99
C THR A 199 -19.25 -9.30 -11.37
N THR A 200 -18.91 -8.37 -12.27
CA THR A 200 -19.67 -8.22 -13.55
C THR A 200 -19.05 -8.86 -14.80
N GLU A 201 -17.73 -9.03 -14.88
CA GLU A 201 -17.07 -9.82 -15.95
C GLU A 201 -15.80 -10.47 -15.38
N LEU A 202 -15.66 -11.79 -15.57
CA LEU A 202 -14.49 -12.58 -15.16
C LEU A 202 -13.92 -13.31 -16.39
N HIS A 203 -12.73 -12.94 -16.83
CA HIS A 203 -12.14 -13.54 -18.04
C HIS A 203 -11.51 -14.90 -17.78
N SER A 204 -10.68 -15.03 -16.73
CA SER A 204 -9.97 -16.26 -16.44
C SER A 204 -9.85 -16.55 -14.94
N LEU A 205 -10.12 -17.80 -14.60
CA LEU A 205 -9.92 -18.36 -13.27
C LEU A 205 -9.23 -19.72 -13.40
N ASN A 206 -8.06 -19.86 -12.78
CA ASN A 206 -7.32 -21.10 -12.67
C ASN A 206 -7.10 -21.43 -11.20
N LYS A 207 -7.75 -22.49 -10.69
CA LYS A 207 -7.88 -22.75 -9.26
C LYS A 207 -7.59 -24.21 -8.89
N ASN A 208 -6.96 -24.43 -7.73
CA ASN A 208 -6.72 -25.72 -7.10
C ASN A 208 -7.30 -25.77 -5.66
N SER A 209 -8.58 -25.43 -5.42
CA SER A 209 -9.22 -25.55 -4.09
C SER A 209 -10.73 -25.24 -3.96
N GLU A 210 -11.26 -25.32 -2.73
CA GLU A 210 -12.65 -25.11 -2.26
C GLU A 210 -13.14 -23.65 -2.30
N LEU A 211 -14.37 -23.43 -2.79
CA LEU A 211 -15.09 -22.15 -2.82
C LEU A 211 -16.39 -22.32 -2.01
N HIS A 212 -16.57 -21.54 -0.95
CA HIS A 212 -17.73 -21.74 -0.05
C HIS A 212 -18.97 -20.92 -0.43
N SER A 213 -18.80 -19.68 -0.92
CA SER A 213 -19.95 -18.85 -1.30
C SER A 213 -19.62 -17.82 -2.38
N LEU A 214 -20.48 -17.75 -3.40
CA LEU A 214 -20.45 -16.75 -4.46
C LEU A 214 -21.88 -16.26 -4.73
N LYS A 215 -22.13 -14.95 -4.64
CA LYS A 215 -23.49 -14.39 -4.82
C LYS A 215 -23.60 -13.40 -5.99
N LYS A 216 -24.34 -13.87 -7.02
CA LYS A 216 -25.03 -13.24 -8.19
C LYS A 216 -24.25 -12.59 -9.38
N ASN A 217 -24.61 -13.12 -10.57
CA ASN A 217 -24.49 -12.74 -12.01
C ASN A 217 -23.16 -12.20 -12.55
N THR A 218 -22.37 -13.12 -13.11
CA THR A 218 -21.07 -12.88 -13.74
C THR A 218 -21.07 -13.49 -15.14
N GLU A 219 -20.55 -12.78 -16.15
CA GLU A 219 -20.11 -13.42 -17.40
C GLU A 219 -18.72 -14.03 -17.17
N LEU A 220 -18.60 -15.35 -17.31
CA LEU A 220 -17.35 -16.10 -17.14
C LEU A 220 -16.90 -16.63 -18.50
N HIS A 221 -15.74 -16.18 -18.97
CA HIS A 221 -15.23 -16.57 -20.30
C HIS A 221 -14.39 -17.85 -20.27
N SER A 222 -13.61 -18.08 -19.21
CA SER A 222 -12.77 -19.28 -19.08
C SER A 222 -12.56 -19.70 -17.63
N LEU A 223 -12.64 -21.02 -17.39
CA LEU A 223 -12.48 -21.64 -16.07
C LEU A 223 -11.70 -22.95 -16.22
N ASN A 224 -10.63 -23.11 -15.45
CA ASN A 224 -9.89 -24.35 -15.32
C ASN A 224 -9.86 -24.76 -13.83
N GLN A 225 -10.54 -25.86 -13.49
CA GLN A 225 -10.79 -26.32 -12.11
C GLN A 225 -10.38 -27.78 -11.90
N ASN A 226 -9.88 -28.07 -10.70
CA ASN A 226 -9.87 -29.41 -10.10
C ASN A 226 -10.61 -29.34 -8.74
N ASN A 227 -11.70 -30.11 -8.58
CA ASN A 227 -12.58 -30.35 -7.40
C ASN A 227 -13.77 -29.40 -7.08
N GLU A 228 -14.64 -29.87 -6.16
CA GLU A 228 -16.08 -29.58 -5.93
C GLU A 228 -16.50 -28.13 -5.60
N LEU A 229 -17.64 -27.71 -6.15
CA LEU A 229 -18.33 -26.45 -5.85
C LEU A 229 -19.54 -26.72 -4.94
N HIS A 230 -19.55 -26.19 -3.72
CA HIS A 230 -20.69 -26.34 -2.79
C HIS A 230 -21.62 -25.12 -2.80
N SER A 231 -22.79 -25.35 -3.39
CA SER A 231 -24.03 -24.56 -3.43
C SER A 231 -24.15 -23.36 -4.39
N LEU A 232 -25.34 -23.34 -5.00
CA LEU A 232 -25.90 -22.37 -5.94
C LEU A 232 -27.23 -21.86 -5.35
N ASN A 233 -27.34 -20.54 -5.12
CA ASN A 233 -28.56 -19.72 -5.18
C ASN A 233 -28.23 -18.22 -5.06
#